data_AF-A0A382UYQ5-F1
#
_entry.id   AF-A0A382UYQ5-F1
#
_cell.length_a   1.000
_cell.length_b   1.000
_cell.length_c   1.000
_cell.angle_alpha   90.00
_cell.angle_beta   90.00
_cell.angle_gamma   90.00
#
_symmetry.space_group_name_H-M   'P 1'
#
loop_
_entity.id
_entity.type
_entity.pdbx_description
1 polymer ?
#
loop_
_entity_poly.entity_id
_entity_poly.type
_entity_poly.pdbx_seq_one_letter_code
_entity_poly.pdbx_strand_id
1 'polypeptide(L)'
;MEPKVNNFEFSEKPEILVHDTDILLIGGGMAACGCAYEADRWATPQGLRITMVDKAATDRSGAVAMGLSAINTYVGQENTPEDYVRYVRNDLMGIIREDLVFDLGRLVDDTVHLFEDWGLPIWKKDEEGHSVDGHTAKRNEMLTLREGGKPVRSGRWQIMINGESYKVVVA
;
A
#
# COMPACT_ATOMS: atom_id res chain seq x y z
N MET A 1 17.37 16.12 -32.98
CA MET A 1 17.06 17.35 -32.22
C MET A 1 18.24 17.63 -31.33
N GLU A 2 18.82 18.83 -31.39
CA GLU A 2 19.79 19.24 -30.38
C GLU A 2 19.09 19.42 -29.03
N PRO A 3 19.71 18.98 -27.92
CA PRO A 3 19.14 19.17 -26.59
C PRO A 3 19.06 20.66 -26.27
N LYS A 4 17.86 21.13 -25.92
CA LYS A 4 17.68 22.50 -25.40
C LYS A 4 18.37 22.61 -24.05
N VAL A 5 19.40 23.44 -23.96
CA VAL A 5 20.08 23.78 -22.71
C VAL A 5 19.30 24.91 -22.04
N ASN A 6 18.91 24.74 -20.78
CA ASN A 6 18.32 25.83 -20.01
C ASN A 6 19.43 26.79 -19.56
N ASN A 7 19.51 27.95 -20.21
CA ASN A 7 20.49 28.99 -19.90
C ASN A 7 20.07 29.90 -18.73
N PHE A 8 18.96 29.59 -18.05
CA PHE A 8 18.38 30.42 -16.97
C PHE A 8 18.03 31.84 -17.44
N GLU A 9 17.61 31.99 -18.71
CA GLU A 9 17.24 33.30 -19.29
C GLU A 9 16.03 33.95 -18.62
N PHE A 10 15.18 33.14 -17.96
CA PHE A 10 13.94 33.58 -17.33
C PHE A 10 13.87 33.29 -15.83
N SER A 11 14.96 32.83 -15.20
CA SER A 11 15.00 32.59 -13.75
C SER A 11 16.42 32.77 -13.21
N GLU A 12 16.57 33.07 -11.92
CA GLU A 12 17.88 32.99 -11.28
C GLU A 12 18.40 31.55 -11.30
N LYS A 13 19.72 31.40 -11.26
CA LYS A 13 20.33 30.08 -11.04
C LYS A 13 19.95 29.63 -9.64
N PRO A 14 19.31 28.45 -9.49
CA PRO A 14 18.93 27.96 -8.18
C PRO A 14 20.18 27.66 -7.34
N GLU A 15 20.05 27.84 -6.03
CA GLU A 15 21.03 27.34 -5.09
C GLU A 15 21.15 25.81 -5.21
N ILE A 16 22.37 25.30 -5.16
CA ILE A 16 22.62 23.86 -5.14
C ILE A 16 22.73 23.43 -3.68
N LEU A 17 21.75 22.68 -3.22
CA LEU A 17 21.76 22.05 -1.89
C LEU A 17 22.16 20.57 -2.03
N VAL A 18 23.15 20.16 -1.25
CA VAL A 18 23.62 18.77 -1.20
C VAL A 18 23.08 18.12 0.07
N HIS A 19 22.42 16.98 -0.09
CA HIS A 19 21.91 16.17 1.01
C HIS A 19 22.55 14.78 0.94
N ASP A 20 23.43 14.49 1.89
CA ASP A 20 23.93 13.13 2.08
C ASP A 20 22.79 12.24 2.60
N THR A 21 22.79 10.95 2.28
CA THR A 21 21.87 9.93 2.85
C THR A 21 22.39 8.53 2.51
N ASP A 22 22.03 7.51 3.28
CA ASP A 22 22.43 6.13 2.98
C ASP A 22 21.41 5.46 2.06
N ILE A 23 20.12 5.73 2.28
CA ILE A 23 19.00 5.22 1.48
C ILE A 23 18.08 6.38 1.09
N LEU A 24 17.95 6.62 -0.22
CA LEU A 24 17.05 7.63 -0.78
C LEU A 24 15.79 6.99 -1.36
N LEU A 25 14.62 7.38 -0.85
CA LEU A 25 13.31 7.01 -1.36
C LEU A 25 12.73 8.18 -2.17
N ILE A 26 12.36 7.93 -3.42
CA ILE A 26 11.83 8.95 -4.34
C ILE A 26 10.34 8.70 -4.57
N GLY A 27 9.50 9.57 -4.02
CA GLY A 27 8.04 9.53 -4.02
C GLY A 27 7.45 9.25 -2.63
N GLY A 28 6.28 9.83 -2.33
CA GLY A 28 5.55 9.67 -1.05
C GLY A 28 4.27 8.82 -1.16
N GLY A 29 4.25 7.85 -2.08
CA GLY A 29 3.10 6.98 -2.32
C GLY A 29 3.18 5.64 -1.56
N MET A 30 2.19 4.77 -1.78
CA MET A 30 2.07 3.44 -1.14
C MET A 30 3.37 2.65 -1.05
N ALA A 31 4.09 2.50 -2.17
CA ALA A 31 5.32 1.72 -2.21
C ALA A 31 6.44 2.31 -1.36
N ALA A 32 6.65 3.64 -1.45
CA ALA A 32 7.73 4.31 -0.75
C ALA A 32 7.44 4.46 0.75
N CYS A 33 6.19 4.67 1.14
CA CYS A 33 5.82 4.75 2.55
C CYS A 33 5.89 3.38 3.24
N GLY A 34 5.51 2.30 2.56
CA GLY A 34 5.77 0.93 3.03
C GLY A 34 7.28 0.64 3.14
N CYS A 35 8.07 1.09 2.15
CA CYS A 35 9.53 0.97 2.20
C CYS A 35 10.13 1.78 3.36
N ALA A 36 9.68 3.01 3.61
CA ALA A 36 10.15 3.84 4.72
C ALA A 36 9.83 3.21 6.08
N TYR A 37 8.61 2.68 6.24
CA TYR A 37 8.17 1.97 7.45
C TYR A 37 9.07 0.76 7.75
N GLU A 38 9.26 -0.10 6.74
CA GLU A 38 10.08 -1.31 6.93
C GLU A 38 11.56 -0.96 7.09
N ALA A 39 12.08 -0.03 6.28
CA ALA A 39 13.48 0.35 6.32
C ALA A 39 13.86 0.95 7.69
N ASP A 40 13.02 1.80 8.29
CA ASP A 40 13.29 2.38 9.62
C ASP A 40 13.54 1.29 10.67
N ARG A 41 12.73 0.23 10.66
CA ARG A 41 12.85 -0.91 11.59
C ARG A 41 14.23 -1.58 11.55
N TRP A 42 14.89 -1.60 10.40
CA TRP A 42 16.17 -2.29 10.17
C TRP A 42 17.38 -1.34 10.15
N ALA A 43 17.21 -0.14 9.59
CA ALA A 43 18.28 0.81 9.33
C ALA A 43 18.62 1.65 10.57
N THR A 44 17.62 2.05 11.35
CA THR A 44 17.80 2.90 12.54
C THR A 44 18.69 2.26 13.60
N PRO A 45 18.56 0.95 13.94
CA PRO A 45 19.50 0.27 14.85
C PRO A 45 20.95 0.22 14.35
N GLN A 46 21.16 0.37 13.04
CA GLN A 46 22.49 0.39 12.41
C GLN A 46 23.03 1.81 12.24
N GLY A 47 22.27 2.84 12.64
CA GLY A 47 22.64 4.24 12.49
C GLY A 47 22.61 4.74 11.04
N LEU A 48 21.93 4.03 10.14
CA LEU A 48 21.78 4.42 8.74
C LEU A 48 20.67 5.45 8.59
N ARG A 49 20.93 6.49 7.80
CA ARG A 49 19.95 7.54 7.48
C ARG A 49 19.15 7.17 6.24
N ILE A 50 17.83 7.18 6.41
CA ILE A 50 16.86 7.07 5.33
C ILE A 50 16.29 8.46 5.04
N THR A 51 16.14 8.82 3.77
CA THR A 51 15.53 10.08 3.35
C THR A 51 14.46 9.80 2.30
N MET A 52 13.25 10.29 2.53
CA MET A 52 12.17 10.25 1.54
C MET A 52 11.91 11.65 1.00
N VAL A 53 11.87 11.77 -0.32
CA VAL A 53 11.53 13.01 -1.02
C VAL A 53 10.26 12.80 -1.83
N ASP A 54 9.31 13.73 -1.71
CA ASP A 54 8.10 13.73 -2.53
C ASP A 54 7.92 15.10 -3.18
N LYS A 55 7.34 15.11 -4.38
CA LYS A 55 7.05 16.35 -5.12
C LYS A 55 5.78 17.06 -4.63
N ALA A 56 4.99 16.37 -3.80
CA ALA A 56 3.73 16.83 -3.23
C ALA A 56 3.77 16.65 -1.70
N ALA A 57 2.62 16.82 -1.04
CA ALA A 57 2.47 16.50 0.39
C ALA A 57 2.07 15.03 0.56
N THR A 58 2.90 14.25 1.25
CA THR A 58 2.74 12.80 1.46
C THR A 58 1.34 12.41 1.96
N ASP A 59 0.74 13.23 2.82
CA ASP A 59 -0.59 13.05 3.41
C ASP A 59 -1.69 12.77 2.38
N ARG A 60 -1.53 13.30 1.15
CA ARG A 60 -2.49 13.19 0.04
C ARG A 60 -1.83 13.02 -1.33
N SER A 61 -0.56 12.67 -1.41
CA SER A 61 0.11 12.47 -2.71
C SER A 61 -0.23 11.10 -3.32
N GLY A 62 0.02 10.99 -4.64
CA GLY A 62 -0.08 9.72 -5.36
C GLY A 62 -1.52 9.24 -5.64
N ALA A 63 -1.63 7.97 -6.05
CA ALA A 63 -2.87 7.39 -6.59
C ALA A 63 -4.00 7.26 -5.55
N VAL A 64 -3.66 7.28 -4.26
CA VAL A 64 -4.61 7.03 -3.16
C VAL A 64 -5.03 8.34 -2.48
N ALA A 65 -4.81 9.49 -3.13
CA ALA A 65 -5.13 10.82 -2.60
C ALA A 65 -6.59 10.94 -2.10
N MET A 66 -7.56 10.40 -2.84
CA MET A 66 -8.97 10.43 -2.46
C MET A 66 -9.39 9.29 -1.52
N GLY A 67 -8.49 8.34 -1.26
CA GLY A 67 -8.81 7.05 -0.66
C GLY A 67 -9.22 6.01 -1.68
N LEU A 68 -9.65 4.85 -1.19
CA LEU A 68 -10.09 3.69 -1.98
C LEU A 68 -11.31 3.05 -1.30
N SER A 69 -12.17 2.41 -2.08
CA SER A 69 -13.33 1.67 -1.53
C SER A 69 -13.04 0.17 -1.35
N ALA A 70 -11.88 -0.31 -1.81
CA ALA A 70 -11.47 -1.71 -1.69
C ALA A 70 -9.94 -1.85 -1.65
N ILE A 71 -9.48 -2.95 -1.03
CA ILE A 71 -8.12 -3.47 -1.19
C ILE A 71 -8.19 -4.59 -2.23
N ASN A 72 -7.48 -4.44 -3.34
CA ASN A 72 -7.58 -5.33 -4.49
C ASN A 72 -6.75 -6.62 -4.38
N THR A 73 -5.88 -6.69 -3.37
CA THR A 73 -5.05 -7.87 -3.11
C THR A 73 -5.10 -8.22 -1.64
N TYR A 74 -5.89 -9.24 -1.33
CA TYR A 74 -5.93 -9.95 -0.06
C TYR A 74 -6.15 -11.43 -0.35
N VAL A 75 -5.14 -12.26 -0.07
CA VAL A 75 -5.16 -13.69 -0.34
C VAL A 75 -6.15 -14.36 0.60
N GLY A 76 -6.05 -14.07 1.90
CA GLY A 76 -6.85 -14.66 2.95
C GLY A 76 -6.58 -16.16 3.13
N GLN A 77 -7.25 -16.75 4.12
CA GLN A 77 -7.05 -18.17 4.48
C GLN A 77 -7.68 -19.14 3.47
N GLU A 78 -8.56 -18.67 2.60
CA GLU A 78 -9.29 -19.46 1.61
C GLU A 78 -8.55 -19.61 0.27
N ASN A 79 -7.46 -18.86 0.05
CA ASN A 79 -6.66 -18.93 -1.17
C ASN A 79 -5.19 -19.21 -0.85
N THR A 80 -4.41 -19.43 -1.90
CA THR A 80 -2.96 -19.61 -1.81
C THR A 80 -2.22 -18.59 -2.69
N PRO A 81 -0.98 -18.22 -2.38
CA PRO A 81 -0.15 -17.41 -3.27
C PRO A 81 0.01 -18.04 -4.67
N GLU A 82 0.06 -19.38 -4.78
CA GLU A 82 0.11 -20.08 -6.07
C GLU A 82 -1.16 -19.84 -6.91
N ASP A 83 -2.33 -19.82 -6.28
CA ASP A 83 -3.58 -19.47 -6.97
C ASP A 83 -3.57 -18.02 -7.45
N TYR A 84 -2.98 -17.11 -6.67
CA TYR A 84 -2.83 -15.71 -7.07
C TYR A 84 -1.90 -15.59 -8.28
N VAL A 85 -0.76 -16.29 -8.29
CA VAL A 85 0.15 -16.35 -9.45
C VAL A 85 -0.58 -16.86 -10.70
N ARG A 86 -1.36 -17.95 -10.58
CA ARG A 86 -2.13 -18.48 -11.71
C ARG A 86 -3.15 -17.46 -12.23
N TYR A 87 -3.83 -16.76 -11.33
CA TYR A 87 -4.77 -15.70 -11.67
C TYR A 87 -4.06 -14.57 -12.43
N VAL A 88 -2.98 -14.00 -11.88
CA VAL A 88 -2.24 -12.89 -12.51
C VAL A 88 -1.62 -13.31 -13.83
N ARG A 89 -1.12 -14.55 -13.95
CA ARG A 89 -0.61 -15.09 -15.22
C ARG A 89 -1.70 -15.09 -16.28
N ASN A 90 -2.90 -15.55 -15.94
CA ASN A 90 -4.02 -15.60 -16.88
C ASN A 90 -4.49 -14.19 -17.26
N ASP A 91 -4.56 -13.27 -16.29
CA ASP A 91 -4.97 -11.88 -16.51
C ASP A 91 -4.00 -11.12 -17.43
N LEU A 92 -2.70 -11.37 -17.27
CA LEU A 92 -1.63 -10.77 -18.08
C LEU A 92 -1.20 -11.65 -19.27
N MET A 93 -2.12 -12.50 -19.75
CA MET A 93 -1.98 -13.28 -20.99
C MET A 93 -0.71 -14.14 -21.08
N GLY A 94 -0.25 -14.67 -19.94
CA GLY A 94 0.84 -15.64 -19.86
C GLY A 94 2.23 -15.06 -19.57
N ILE A 95 2.43 -13.74 -19.64
CA ILE A 95 3.77 -13.11 -19.57
C ILE A 95 3.92 -12.35 -18.26
N ILE A 96 4.44 -13.02 -17.22
CA ILE A 96 4.67 -12.43 -15.90
C ILE A 96 5.96 -12.93 -15.26
N ARG A 97 6.44 -12.20 -14.26
CA ARG A 97 7.48 -12.67 -13.33
C ARG A 97 6.83 -13.35 -12.14
N GLU A 98 6.56 -14.65 -12.29
CA GLU A 98 5.83 -15.45 -11.29
C GLU A 98 6.48 -15.46 -9.91
N ASP A 99 7.81 -15.44 -9.88
CA ASP A 99 8.59 -15.36 -8.66
C ASP A 99 8.28 -14.07 -7.88
N LEU A 100 8.16 -12.93 -8.56
CA LEU A 100 7.82 -11.66 -7.94
C LEU A 100 6.34 -11.60 -7.50
N VAL A 101 5.44 -12.18 -8.29
CA VAL A 101 4.00 -12.24 -7.95
C VAL A 101 3.77 -13.16 -6.75
N PHE A 102 4.47 -14.29 -6.69
CA PHE A 102 4.44 -15.21 -5.56
C PHE A 102 4.96 -14.54 -4.29
N ASP A 103 6.10 -13.85 -4.40
CA ASP A 103 6.73 -13.16 -3.27
C ASP A 103 5.83 -12.05 -2.69
N LEU A 104 5.13 -11.30 -3.56
CA LEU A 104 4.09 -10.37 -3.14
C LEU A 104 2.94 -11.11 -2.44
N GLY A 105 2.39 -12.14 -3.09
CA GLY A 105 1.20 -12.85 -2.62
C GLY A 105 1.36 -13.47 -1.23
N ARG A 106 2.57 -13.94 -0.89
CA ARG A 106 2.82 -14.53 0.44
C ARG A 106 3.01 -13.51 1.57
N LEU A 107 3.19 -12.22 1.26
CA LEU A 107 3.47 -11.15 2.25
C LEU A 107 2.33 -10.13 2.38
N VAL A 108 1.54 -9.92 1.32
CA VAL A 108 0.58 -8.82 1.22
C VAL A 108 -0.45 -8.80 2.36
N ASP A 109 -0.86 -9.95 2.86
CA ASP A 109 -1.87 -10.05 3.92
C ASP A 109 -1.38 -9.46 5.25
N ASP A 110 -0.09 -9.57 5.57
CA ASP A 110 0.47 -8.98 6.79
C ASP A 110 0.37 -7.45 6.79
N THR A 111 0.58 -6.84 5.61
CA THR A 111 0.37 -5.39 5.40
C THR A 111 -1.09 -5.01 5.56
N VAL A 112 -2.02 -5.81 5.03
CA VAL A 112 -3.47 -5.54 5.17
C VAL A 112 -3.89 -5.61 6.64
N HIS A 113 -3.35 -6.57 7.40
CA HIS A 113 -3.60 -6.66 8.83
C HIS A 113 -3.05 -5.44 9.59
N LEU A 114 -1.84 -4.96 9.25
CA LEU A 114 -1.30 -3.72 9.83
C LEU A 114 -2.19 -2.51 9.53
N PHE A 115 -2.76 -2.40 8.33
CA PHE A 115 -3.69 -1.32 8.03
C PHE A 115 -4.93 -1.34 8.92
N GLU A 116 -5.49 -2.52 9.18
CA GLU A 116 -6.61 -2.66 10.13
C GLU A 116 -6.19 -2.30 11.56
N ASP A 117 -5.02 -2.75 12.00
CA ASP A 117 -4.44 -2.44 13.32
C ASP A 117 -4.25 -0.91 13.50
N TRP A 118 -3.84 -0.22 12.43
CA TRP A 118 -3.69 1.24 12.40
C TRP A 118 -5.02 1.99 12.23
N GLY A 119 -6.11 1.25 12.07
CA GLY A 119 -7.47 1.76 12.18
C GLY A 119 -8.25 1.87 10.88
N LEU A 120 -7.77 1.30 9.77
CA LEU A 120 -8.51 1.20 8.52
C LEU A 120 -9.79 0.35 8.73
N PRO A 121 -11.00 0.89 8.48
CA PRO A 121 -12.23 0.14 8.65
C PRO A 121 -12.45 -0.84 7.50
N ILE A 122 -12.38 -2.14 7.80
CA ILE A 122 -12.61 -3.23 6.84
C ILE A 122 -14.01 -3.81 7.04
N TRP A 123 -14.74 -4.01 5.94
CA TRP A 123 -16.08 -4.58 5.97
C TRP A 123 -16.04 -6.04 6.38
N LYS A 124 -16.98 -6.48 7.21
CA LYS A 124 -17.03 -7.84 7.75
C LYS A 124 -18.34 -8.55 7.44
N LYS A 125 -18.29 -9.87 7.43
CA LYS A 125 -19.45 -10.74 7.47
C LYS A 125 -19.84 -11.02 8.92
N ASP A 126 -21.12 -10.88 9.25
CA ASP A 126 -21.64 -11.34 10.54
C ASP A 126 -21.82 -12.87 10.56
N GLU A 127 -22.31 -13.40 11.69
CA GLU A 127 -22.53 -14.83 11.88
C GLU A 127 -23.59 -15.41 10.92
N GLU A 128 -24.56 -14.59 10.49
CA GLU A 128 -25.61 -14.95 9.55
C GLU A 128 -25.16 -14.80 8.07
N GLY A 129 -23.98 -14.23 7.83
CA GLY A 129 -23.40 -14.01 6.50
C GLY A 129 -23.81 -12.69 5.84
N HIS A 130 -24.48 -11.79 6.55
CA HIS A 130 -24.78 -10.45 6.07
C HIS A 130 -23.51 -9.59 6.04
N SER A 131 -23.49 -8.62 5.13
CA SER A 131 -22.39 -7.66 5.01
C SER A 131 -22.59 -6.50 5.97
N VAL A 132 -21.57 -6.22 6.77
CA VAL A 132 -21.51 -5.07 7.69
C VAL A 132 -20.39 -4.15 7.21
N ASP A 133 -20.69 -2.85 7.06
CA ASP A 133 -19.70 -1.85 6.67
C ASP A 133 -18.57 -1.72 7.71
N GLY A 134 -17.40 -1.25 7.30
CA GLY A 134 -16.21 -1.24 8.15
C GLY A 134 -16.36 -0.35 9.40
N HIS A 135 -17.06 0.77 9.32
CA HIS A 135 -17.30 1.62 10.50
C HIS A 135 -18.24 0.94 11.50
N THR A 136 -19.31 0.32 11.01
CA THR A 136 -20.23 -0.44 11.86
C THR A 136 -19.56 -1.68 12.46
N ALA A 137 -18.75 -2.40 11.67
CA ALA A 137 -18.01 -3.56 12.15
C ALA A 137 -17.05 -3.18 13.30
N LYS A 138 -16.32 -2.06 13.14
CA LYS A 138 -15.46 -1.52 14.20
C LYS A 138 -16.25 -1.09 15.44
N ARG A 139 -17.39 -0.40 15.27
CA ARG A 139 -18.25 0.03 16.38
C ARG A 139 -18.85 -1.15 17.16
N ASN A 140 -19.16 -2.23 16.45
CA ASN A 140 -19.70 -3.45 17.04
C ASN A 140 -18.61 -4.39 17.57
N GLU A 141 -17.34 -3.97 17.56
CA GLU A 141 -16.20 -4.76 18.04
C GLU A 141 -16.14 -6.17 17.42
N MET A 142 -16.47 -6.24 16.11
CA MET A 142 -16.35 -7.49 15.37
C MET A 142 -14.88 -7.91 15.26
N LEU A 143 -14.65 -9.22 15.17
CA LEU A 143 -13.30 -9.78 15.05
C LEU A 143 -12.51 -9.14 13.90
N THR A 144 -11.27 -8.78 14.18
CA THR A 144 -10.31 -8.32 13.18
C THR A 144 -9.95 -9.45 12.21
N LEU A 145 -9.33 -9.13 11.06
CA LEU A 145 -8.81 -10.15 10.13
C LEU A 145 -7.80 -11.07 10.84
N ARG A 146 -6.94 -10.52 11.71
CA ARG A 146 -5.97 -11.31 12.49
C ARG A 146 -6.65 -12.32 13.41
N GLU A 147 -7.79 -11.97 13.96
CA GLU A 147 -8.57 -12.82 14.87
C GLU A 147 -9.53 -13.77 14.14
N GLY A 148 -9.47 -13.83 12.81
CA GLY A 148 -10.32 -14.71 11.99
C GLY A 148 -11.65 -14.11 11.57
N GLY A 149 -11.82 -12.79 11.70
CA GLY A 149 -12.96 -12.06 11.16
C GLY A 149 -13.04 -12.18 9.64
N LYS A 150 -14.21 -12.53 9.12
CA LYS A 150 -14.42 -12.80 7.69
C LYS A 150 -14.66 -11.49 6.93
N PRO A 151 -13.82 -11.11 5.96
CA PRO A 151 -14.04 -9.88 5.20
C PRO A 151 -15.21 -10.02 4.22
N VAL A 152 -15.84 -8.89 3.88
CA VAL A 152 -16.72 -8.81 2.71
C VAL A 152 -15.85 -8.73 1.45
N ARG A 153 -16.01 -9.69 0.54
CA ARG A 153 -15.33 -9.72 -0.75
C ARG A 153 -16.23 -9.26 -1.89
N SER A 154 -15.71 -8.40 -2.77
CA SER A 154 -16.32 -8.04 -4.06
C SER A 154 -15.71 -8.79 -5.24
N GLY A 155 -14.57 -9.46 -5.02
CA GLY A 155 -13.93 -10.39 -5.94
C GLY A 155 -13.05 -11.37 -5.18
N ARG A 156 -12.52 -12.40 -5.87
CA ARG A 156 -11.73 -13.47 -5.22
C ARG A 156 -10.58 -12.91 -4.36
N TRP A 157 -9.91 -11.87 -4.83
CA TRP A 157 -8.73 -11.25 -4.19
C TRP A 157 -9.03 -9.90 -3.55
N GLN A 158 -10.26 -9.40 -3.66
CA GLN A 158 -10.62 -8.03 -3.33
C GLN A 158 -11.55 -7.99 -2.11
N ILE A 159 -11.17 -7.20 -1.10
CA ILE A 159 -11.97 -6.96 0.11
C ILE A 159 -12.43 -5.51 0.19
N MET A 160 -13.63 -5.30 0.72
CA MET A 160 -14.26 -3.99 0.85
C MET A 160 -13.77 -3.23 2.09
N ILE A 161 -13.57 -1.92 1.94
CA ILE A 161 -13.15 -1.03 3.03
C ILE A 161 -13.97 0.26 3.01
N ASN A 162 -14.05 0.96 4.13
CA ASN A 162 -14.35 2.39 4.12
C ASN A 162 -13.01 3.15 4.13
N GLY A 163 -12.39 3.28 2.96
CA GLY A 163 -11.04 3.84 2.82
C GLY A 163 -11.00 5.28 2.34
N GLU A 164 -12.15 5.89 2.06
CA GLU A 164 -12.26 7.30 1.73
C GLU A 164 -11.71 8.13 2.90
N SER A 165 -10.66 8.92 2.65
CA SER A 165 -9.88 9.68 3.66
C SER A 165 -8.82 8.93 4.48
N TYR A 166 -8.60 7.63 4.23
CA TYR A 166 -7.62 6.83 4.97
C TYR A 166 -6.24 6.76 4.30
N LYS A 167 -5.89 7.71 3.41
CA LYS A 167 -4.56 7.77 2.76
C LYS A 167 -3.46 7.59 3.80
N VAL A 168 -3.43 8.42 4.85
CA VAL A 168 -2.44 8.43 5.93
C VAL A 168 -2.26 7.09 6.67
N VAL A 169 -3.21 6.16 6.57
CA VAL A 169 -3.07 4.81 7.13
C VAL A 169 -2.45 3.86 6.11
N VAL A 170 -2.84 3.97 4.84
CA VAL A 170 -2.39 3.07 3.79
C VAL A 170 -1.07 3.50 3.14
N ALA A 171 -0.74 4.80 3.23
CA ALA A 171 0.47 5.42 2.69
C ALA A 171 0.73 6.84 3.18
#